data_AF-A0A832B6V9-F1
#
_entry.id   AF-A0A832B6V9-F1
#
_cell.length_a   1.000
_cell.length_b   1.000
_cell.length_c   1.000
_cell.angle_alpha   90.00
_cell.angle_beta   90.00
_cell.angle_gamma   90.00
#
_symmetry.space_group_name_H-M   'P 1'
#
loop_
_entity.id
_entity.type
_entity.pdbx_description
1 polymer ?
#
loop_
_entity_poly.entity_id
_entity_poly.type
_entity_poly.pdbx_seq_one_letter_code
_entity_poly.pdbx_strand_id
1 'polypeptide(L)'
;MNPTAKFVSLLILIFIAMACYQDKLKNNCGFNIKTPSSDYGYPISVTPADTGFIYAKFKDSLDKRDSFSFAFYGYHFLNSFDELNLSLYPSGDVIVRISYDPSMDTPFVLKMSCNEIILKVYDSGLVYPPENLSKLNKKELLHYNILERFFPITNHNIPSTLKDYFDSLIIVNPELLSTTYYWSLKKKSITRDSLPMKYSIYKMPITKEKFIYFINRLNNANFWTLPSRMAYEPTPSDGHGYILEVHALNQFKLVTSSNCPEISIELTKVCQEIINQIAPKERNLILCNSE
;
A
#
# COMPACT_ATOMS: atom_id res chain seq x y z
N MET A 1 -34.51 -25.61 -20.54
CA MET A 1 -33.89 -25.82 -19.22
C MET A 1 -34.91 -25.44 -18.16
N ASN A 2 -35.25 -26.35 -17.24
CA ASN A 2 -36.37 -26.17 -16.30
C ASN A 2 -36.06 -25.05 -15.27
N PRO A 3 -36.90 -24.00 -15.11
CA PRO A 3 -36.66 -22.91 -14.17
C PRO A 3 -36.45 -23.37 -12.72
N THR A 4 -37.09 -24.45 -12.28
CA THR A 4 -36.86 -25.05 -10.94
C THR A 4 -35.45 -25.59 -10.79
N ALA A 5 -34.86 -26.18 -11.84
CA ALA A 5 -33.48 -26.69 -11.79
C ALA A 5 -32.45 -25.55 -11.66
N LYS A 6 -32.70 -24.40 -12.30
CA LYS A 6 -31.84 -23.20 -12.14
C LYS A 6 -31.92 -22.63 -10.74
N PHE A 7 -33.12 -22.57 -10.15
CA PHE A 7 -33.31 -22.06 -8.79
C PHE A 7 -32.65 -22.95 -7.73
N VAL A 8 -32.80 -24.27 -7.85
CA VAL A 8 -32.14 -25.24 -6.95
C VAL A 8 -30.61 -25.15 -7.08
N SER A 9 -30.09 -25.03 -8.30
CA SER A 9 -28.64 -24.87 -8.51
C SER A 9 -28.10 -23.57 -7.89
N LEU A 10 -28.84 -22.47 -7.99
CA LEU A 10 -28.46 -21.19 -7.36
C LEU A 10 -28.46 -21.30 -5.83
N LEU A 11 -29.48 -21.94 -5.23
CA LEU A 11 -29.54 -22.15 -3.78
C LEU A 11 -28.39 -23.03 -3.29
N ILE A 12 -28.05 -24.11 -4.01
CA ILE A 12 -26.91 -24.97 -3.66
C ILE A 12 -25.60 -24.17 -3.70
N LEU A 13 -25.39 -23.34 -4.72
CA LEU A 13 -24.22 -22.47 -4.81
C LEU A 13 -24.16 -21.46 -3.65
N ILE A 14 -25.29 -20.89 -3.26
CA ILE A 14 -25.40 -19.99 -2.10
C ILE A 14 -25.08 -20.73 -0.80
N PHE A 15 -25.60 -21.94 -0.60
CA PHE A 15 -25.31 -22.75 0.60
C PHE A 15 -23.84 -23.18 0.67
N ILE A 16 -23.25 -23.58 -0.45
CA ILE A 16 -21.82 -23.91 -0.52
C ILE A 16 -20.98 -22.66 -0.23
N ALA A 17 -21.32 -21.51 -0.82
CA ALA A 17 -20.64 -20.24 -0.54
C ALA A 17 -20.75 -19.84 0.93
N MET A 18 -21.92 -20.01 1.55
CA MET A 18 -22.13 -19.74 2.98
C MET A 18 -21.36 -20.72 3.88
N ALA A 19 -21.33 -22.02 3.57
CA ALA A 19 -20.58 -23.02 4.32
C ALA A 19 -19.07 -22.75 4.24
N CYS A 20 -18.54 -22.46 3.06
CA CYS A 20 -17.14 -22.06 2.87
C CYS A 20 -16.82 -20.74 3.58
N TYR A 21 -17.76 -19.79 3.64
CA TYR A 21 -17.61 -18.54 4.38
C TYR A 21 -17.57 -18.78 5.90
N GLN A 22 -18.44 -19.66 6.42
CA GLN A 22 -18.46 -20.00 7.84
C GLN A 22 -17.20 -20.77 8.29
N ASP A 23 -16.69 -21.71 7.49
CA ASP A 23 -15.44 -22.40 7.84
C ASP A 23 -14.22 -21.47 7.72
N LYS A 24 -14.22 -20.49 6.81
CA LYS A 24 -13.23 -19.41 6.83
C LYS A 24 -13.30 -18.60 8.12
N LEU A 25 -14.50 -18.26 8.60
CA LEU A 25 -14.68 -17.56 9.86
C LEU A 25 -14.25 -18.38 11.09
N LYS A 26 -14.16 -19.71 11.00
CA LYS A 26 -13.60 -20.56 12.09
C LYS A 26 -12.08 -20.55 12.16
N ASN A 27 -11.38 -20.22 11.07
CA ASN A 27 -9.92 -20.01 11.07
C ASN A 27 -9.53 -18.63 11.62
N ASN A 28 -10.54 -17.80 11.92
CA ASN A 28 -10.35 -16.60 12.69
C ASN A 28 -9.75 -17.00 14.04
N CYS A 29 -8.66 -16.36 14.44
CA CYS A 29 -7.81 -16.75 15.56
C CYS A 29 -8.53 -16.82 16.93
N GLY A 30 -9.86 -16.62 16.99
CA GLY A 30 -10.63 -16.42 18.21
C GLY A 30 -10.19 -15.17 18.98
N PHE A 31 -9.33 -14.35 18.36
CA PHE A 31 -8.75 -13.17 18.96
C PHE A 31 -9.46 -11.95 18.40
N ASN A 32 -10.29 -11.33 19.24
CA ASN A 32 -10.88 -10.05 18.91
C ASN A 32 -9.87 -8.95 19.23
N ILE A 33 -9.28 -8.34 18.20
CA ILE A 33 -8.43 -7.18 18.38
C ILE A 33 -9.28 -6.07 18.98
N LYS A 34 -8.97 -5.66 20.22
CA LYS A 34 -9.56 -4.46 20.81
C LYS A 34 -9.05 -3.25 20.03
N THR A 35 -9.92 -2.61 19.28
CA THR A 35 -9.61 -1.38 18.56
C THR A 35 -10.35 -0.18 19.16
N PRO A 36 -9.72 1.01 19.18
CA PRO A 36 -10.21 2.14 19.96
C PRO A 36 -11.36 2.96 19.33
N SER A 37 -11.68 2.85 18.03
CA SER A 37 -12.87 3.51 17.43
C SER A 37 -13.19 3.02 16.01
N SER A 38 -14.35 3.42 15.47
CA SER A 38 -14.90 3.09 14.14
C SER A 38 -14.24 3.81 12.95
N ASP A 39 -13.29 4.71 13.18
CA ASP A 39 -12.68 5.57 12.13
C ASP A 39 -11.80 4.79 11.15
N TYR A 40 -11.67 3.48 11.35
CA TYR A 40 -10.87 2.54 10.57
C TYR A 40 -11.70 1.55 9.76
N GLY A 41 -13.02 1.72 9.68
CA GLY A 41 -13.88 0.86 8.84
C GLY A 41 -13.49 0.84 7.35
N TYR A 42 -13.78 -0.27 6.66
CA TYR A 42 -13.61 -0.39 5.21
C TYR A 42 -14.50 0.59 4.43
N PRO A 43 -14.17 0.92 3.17
CA PRO A 43 -15.04 1.72 2.31
C PRO A 43 -16.45 1.10 2.19
N ILE A 44 -17.50 1.91 2.29
CA ILE A 44 -18.89 1.44 2.16
C ILE A 44 -19.18 0.98 0.73
N SER A 45 -18.54 1.62 -0.26
CA SER A 45 -18.66 1.31 -1.67
C SER A 45 -17.28 1.35 -2.33
N VAL A 46 -16.99 0.37 -3.17
CA VAL A 46 -15.75 0.30 -3.96
C VAL A 46 -16.12 0.36 -5.44
N THR A 47 -15.53 1.32 -6.14
CA THR A 47 -15.64 1.47 -7.60
C THR A 47 -14.41 0.86 -8.29
N PRO A 48 -14.46 0.58 -9.60
CA PRO A 48 -13.28 0.14 -10.34
C PRO A 48 -12.10 1.11 -10.22
N ALA A 49 -12.35 2.41 -10.06
CA ALA A 49 -11.30 3.42 -9.88
C ALA A 49 -10.55 3.25 -8.55
N ASP A 50 -11.21 2.76 -7.49
CA ASP A 50 -10.60 2.55 -6.18
C ASP A 50 -9.62 1.37 -6.18
N THR A 51 -9.73 0.43 -7.13
CA THR A 51 -8.84 -0.73 -7.22
C THR A 51 -7.37 -0.35 -7.44
N GLY A 52 -7.13 0.78 -8.12
CA GLY A 52 -5.80 1.34 -8.33
C GLY A 52 -5.30 2.19 -7.17
N PHE A 53 -6.14 2.50 -6.18
CA PHE A 53 -5.74 3.35 -5.05
C PHE A 53 -5.42 2.49 -3.84
N ILE A 54 -4.13 2.31 -3.57
CA ILE A 54 -3.74 1.66 -2.33
C ILE A 54 -4.11 2.57 -1.17
N TYR A 55 -4.88 2.03 -0.23
CA TYR A 55 -5.45 2.75 0.91
C TYR A 55 -6.60 3.70 0.53
N ALA A 56 -7.56 3.19 -0.24
CA ALA A 56 -8.66 3.96 -0.83
C ALA A 56 -9.39 4.90 0.14
N LYS A 57 -9.46 4.55 1.44
CA LYS A 57 -10.06 5.41 2.47
C LYS A 57 -9.34 6.75 2.67
N PHE A 58 -8.03 6.78 2.47
CA PHE A 58 -7.20 7.97 2.73
C PHE A 58 -7.12 8.90 1.51
N LYS A 59 -7.69 8.52 0.36
CA LYS A 59 -7.55 9.26 -0.90
C LYS A 59 -7.96 10.73 -0.79
N ASP A 60 -8.97 11.03 0.02
CA ASP A 60 -9.53 12.37 0.22
C ASP A 60 -8.88 13.12 1.41
N SER A 61 -8.12 12.40 2.26
CA SER A 61 -7.43 12.97 3.42
C SER A 61 -5.99 13.39 3.13
N LEU A 62 -5.41 12.88 2.05
CA LEU A 62 -4.07 13.22 1.60
C LEU A 62 -4.12 14.43 0.67
N ASP A 63 -3.02 15.19 0.59
CA ASP A 63 -2.91 16.16 -0.49
C ASP A 63 -2.92 15.45 -1.85
N LYS A 64 -3.31 16.18 -2.91
CA LYS A 64 -3.51 15.57 -4.23
C LYS A 64 -2.23 14.92 -4.79
N ARG A 65 -1.03 15.43 -4.47
CA ARG A 65 0.24 14.89 -4.97
C ARG A 65 0.56 13.58 -4.28
N ASP A 66 0.42 13.52 -2.96
CA ASP A 66 0.63 12.29 -2.21
C ASP A 66 -0.42 11.25 -2.61
N SER A 67 -1.69 11.65 -2.67
CA SER A 67 -2.79 10.80 -3.13
C SER A 67 -2.50 10.18 -4.51
N PHE A 68 -2.04 10.99 -5.47
CA PHE A 68 -1.62 10.50 -6.80
C PHE A 68 -0.42 9.54 -6.73
N SER A 69 0.59 9.87 -5.95
CA SER A 69 1.80 9.06 -5.77
C SER A 69 1.48 7.69 -5.16
N PHE A 70 0.63 7.66 -4.13
CA PHE A 70 0.14 6.42 -3.53
C PHE A 70 -0.65 5.56 -4.52
N ALA A 71 -1.52 6.18 -5.33
CA ALA A 71 -2.27 5.47 -6.36
C ALA A 71 -1.36 4.90 -7.46
N PHE A 72 -0.31 5.63 -7.86
CA PHE A 72 0.58 5.17 -8.93
C PHE A 72 1.63 4.18 -8.42
N TYR A 73 2.51 4.65 -7.54
CA TYR A 73 3.66 3.87 -7.06
C TYR A 73 3.22 2.76 -6.12
N GLY A 74 2.32 3.06 -5.17
CA GLY A 74 1.79 2.02 -4.29
C GLY A 74 1.21 0.85 -5.10
N TYR A 75 0.34 1.14 -6.06
CA TYR A 75 -0.28 0.12 -6.92
C TYR A 75 0.77 -0.75 -7.62
N HIS A 76 1.75 -0.13 -8.25
CA HIS A 76 2.81 -0.86 -8.94
C HIS A 76 3.66 -1.68 -7.98
N PHE A 77 4.01 -1.13 -6.81
CA PHE A 77 4.79 -1.82 -5.80
C PHE A 77 4.11 -3.12 -5.33
N LEU A 78 2.87 -3.06 -4.84
CA LEU A 78 2.17 -4.27 -4.37
C LEU A 78 1.88 -5.25 -5.50
N ASN A 79 1.51 -4.74 -6.69
CA ASN A 79 1.21 -5.61 -7.83
C ASN A 79 2.47 -6.35 -8.32
N SER A 80 3.65 -5.73 -8.26
CA SER A 80 4.91 -6.40 -8.59
C SER A 80 5.22 -7.55 -7.64
N PHE A 81 4.78 -7.46 -6.38
CA PHE A 81 4.86 -8.56 -5.40
C PHE A 81 3.65 -9.50 -5.43
N ASP A 82 2.75 -9.42 -6.41
CA ASP A 82 1.48 -10.18 -6.45
C ASP A 82 0.67 -10.07 -5.14
N GLU A 83 0.61 -8.87 -4.56
CA GLU A 83 -0.18 -8.57 -3.36
C GLU A 83 -1.46 -7.82 -3.70
N LEU A 84 -2.56 -8.26 -3.10
CA LEU A 84 -3.87 -7.62 -3.25
C LEU A 84 -3.93 -6.32 -2.45
N ASN A 85 -4.76 -5.38 -2.90
CA ASN A 85 -5.09 -4.20 -2.12
C ASN A 85 -6.06 -4.56 -0.98
N LEU A 86 -5.51 -4.83 0.21
CA LEU A 86 -6.28 -5.26 1.38
C LEU A 86 -7.19 -4.15 1.93
N SER A 87 -6.96 -2.88 1.56
CA SER A 87 -7.74 -1.75 2.09
C SER A 87 -9.16 -1.61 1.53
N LEU A 88 -9.50 -2.40 0.51
CA LEU A 88 -10.80 -2.31 -0.17
C LEU A 88 -11.88 -3.14 0.50
N TYR A 89 -11.51 -4.30 1.04
CA TYR A 89 -12.46 -5.28 1.57
C TYR A 89 -11.88 -6.02 2.78
N PRO A 90 -12.72 -6.45 3.73
CA PRO A 90 -12.31 -7.39 4.76
C PRO A 90 -11.70 -8.66 4.19
N SER A 91 -10.54 -9.07 4.73
CA SER A 91 -9.90 -10.34 4.36
C SER A 91 -10.59 -11.57 4.94
N GLY A 92 -11.50 -11.40 5.89
CA GLY A 92 -12.11 -12.48 6.68
C GLY A 92 -11.26 -12.94 7.87
N ASP A 93 -9.95 -12.69 7.82
CA ASP A 93 -8.98 -12.96 8.88
C ASP A 93 -8.21 -11.69 9.26
N VAL A 94 -7.58 -11.72 10.44
CA VAL A 94 -6.62 -10.68 10.83
C VAL A 94 -5.33 -10.86 10.03
N ILE A 95 -4.92 -9.82 9.32
CA ILE A 95 -3.68 -9.79 8.55
C ILE A 95 -2.84 -8.59 8.98
N VAL A 96 -1.58 -8.84 9.30
CA VAL A 96 -0.56 -7.80 9.45
C VAL A 96 0.30 -7.80 8.20
N ARG A 97 0.48 -6.65 7.54
CA ARG A 97 1.36 -6.52 6.37
C ARG A 97 2.38 -5.42 6.60
N ILE A 98 3.64 -5.70 6.30
CA ILE A 98 4.73 -4.73 6.28
C ILE A 98 5.19 -4.63 4.82
N SER A 99 5.12 -3.42 4.26
CA SER A 99 5.67 -3.09 2.95
C SER A 99 6.88 -2.19 3.14
N TYR A 100 8.03 -2.61 2.63
CA TYR A 100 9.29 -1.87 2.70
C TYR A 100 9.78 -1.58 1.28
N ASP A 101 9.78 -0.30 0.92
CA ASP A 101 10.22 0.21 -0.39
C ASP A 101 11.34 1.24 -0.19
N PRO A 102 12.57 0.78 0.05
CA PRO A 102 13.72 1.65 0.27
C PRO A 102 14.30 2.16 -1.06
N SER A 103 14.97 3.32 -1.03
CA SER A 103 15.70 3.80 -2.22
C SER A 103 16.97 2.99 -2.52
N MET A 104 17.65 2.48 -1.48
CA MET A 104 19.00 1.90 -1.57
C MET A 104 19.11 0.44 -1.07
N ASP A 105 18.05 -0.11 -0.46
CA ASP A 105 18.05 -1.47 0.09
C ASP A 105 17.21 -2.43 -0.77
N THR A 106 17.10 -3.69 -0.33
CA THR A 106 16.23 -4.69 -0.96
C THR A 106 14.78 -4.49 -0.55
N PRO A 107 13.86 -4.19 -1.49
CA PRO A 107 12.44 -4.10 -1.18
C PRO A 107 11.84 -5.45 -0.78
N PHE A 108 10.84 -5.43 0.10
CA PHE A 108 10.12 -6.64 0.48
C PHE A 108 8.69 -6.37 0.93
N VAL A 109 7.88 -7.42 0.92
CA VAL A 109 6.57 -7.45 1.57
C VAL A 109 6.50 -8.64 2.52
N LEU A 110 6.22 -8.37 3.80
CA LEU A 110 5.92 -9.38 4.80
C LEU A 110 4.41 -9.36 5.07
N LYS A 111 3.80 -10.54 5.10
CA LYS A 111 2.39 -10.74 5.50
C LYS A 111 2.33 -11.80 6.58
N MET A 112 1.72 -11.47 7.71
CA MET A 112 1.48 -12.37 8.83
C MET A 112 -0.03 -12.56 9.02
N SER A 113 -0.44 -13.82 9.06
CA SER A 113 -1.78 -14.27 9.45
C SER A 113 -1.69 -15.08 10.75
N CYS A 114 -2.82 -15.59 11.22
CA CYS A 114 -2.86 -16.48 12.38
C CYS A 114 -2.01 -17.76 12.25
N ASN A 115 -1.78 -18.24 11.03
CA ASN A 115 -1.23 -19.56 10.77
C ASN A 115 0.18 -19.51 10.17
N GLU A 116 0.54 -18.41 9.51
CA GLU A 116 1.82 -18.29 8.82
C GLU A 116 2.30 -16.84 8.71
N ILE A 117 3.62 -16.71 8.60
CA ILE A 117 4.30 -15.52 8.08
C ILE A 117 4.79 -15.87 6.66
N ILE A 118 4.52 -14.97 5.72
CA ILE A 118 5.01 -15.01 4.34
C ILE A 118 5.87 -13.78 4.13
N LEU A 119 7.11 -13.96 3.71
CA LEU A 119 8.02 -12.89 3.33
C LEU A 119 8.36 -13.02 1.84
N LYS A 120 8.09 -11.97 1.08
CA LYS A 120 8.46 -11.84 -0.33
C LYS A 120 9.61 -10.85 -0.45
N VAL A 121 10.78 -11.31 -0.90
CA VAL A 121 12.00 -10.48 -0.99
C VAL A 121 12.36 -10.28 -2.46
N TYR A 122 12.60 -9.03 -2.85
CA TYR A 122 13.05 -8.69 -4.20
C TYR A 122 14.35 -9.43 -4.56
N ASP A 123 14.43 -9.93 -5.79
CA ASP A 123 15.62 -10.55 -6.35
C ASP A 123 16.20 -9.78 -7.55
N SER A 124 15.35 -9.41 -8.51
CA SER A 124 15.80 -8.74 -9.75
C SER A 124 14.62 -8.12 -10.52
N GLY A 125 14.93 -7.32 -11.54
CA GLY A 125 13.96 -6.71 -12.43
C GLY A 125 13.62 -5.28 -12.03
N LEU A 126 12.40 -4.82 -12.35
CA LEU A 126 11.95 -3.47 -12.02
C LEU A 126 10.68 -3.53 -11.19
N VAL A 127 10.73 -2.97 -9.97
CA VAL A 127 9.55 -2.83 -9.09
C VAL A 127 8.52 -1.90 -9.74
N TYR A 128 9.02 -0.83 -10.37
CA TYR A 128 8.24 0.18 -11.07
C TYR A 128 8.44 0.08 -12.58
N PRO A 129 7.39 0.23 -13.39
CA PRO A 129 7.54 0.21 -14.83
C PRO A 129 8.43 1.39 -15.27
N PRO A 130 9.42 1.16 -16.16
CA PRO A 130 10.31 2.22 -16.60
C PRO A 130 9.55 3.21 -17.48
N GLU A 131 9.88 4.49 -17.32
CA GLU A 131 9.32 5.56 -18.13
C GLU A 131 10.08 5.67 -19.45
N ASN A 132 9.31 5.73 -20.55
CA ASN A 132 9.76 6.00 -21.90
C ASN A 132 9.05 7.26 -22.41
N LEU A 133 9.67 8.40 -22.15
CA LEU A 133 9.14 9.72 -22.50
C LEU A 133 9.05 9.95 -24.03
N SER A 134 9.72 9.14 -24.86
CA SER A 134 9.60 9.23 -26.33
C SER A 134 8.20 8.85 -26.85
N LYS A 135 7.37 8.20 -26.02
CA LYS A 135 5.96 7.91 -26.33
C LYS A 135 5.06 9.14 -26.24
N LEU A 136 5.56 10.23 -25.63
CA LEU A 136 4.83 11.49 -25.51
C LEU A 136 5.20 12.40 -26.69
N ASN A 137 4.19 13.06 -27.28
CA ASN A 137 4.47 14.11 -28.26
C ASN A 137 5.06 15.36 -27.57
N LYS A 138 5.52 16.34 -28.36
CA LYS A 138 6.18 17.55 -27.83
C LYS A 138 5.34 18.30 -26.77
N LYS A 139 4.02 18.42 -26.97
CA LYS A 139 3.11 19.10 -26.03
C LYS A 139 2.95 18.27 -24.75
N GLU A 140 2.67 16.98 -24.89
CA GLU A 140 2.51 16.04 -23.79
C GLU A 140 3.77 15.94 -22.92
N LEU A 141 4.95 15.90 -23.53
CA LEU A 141 6.23 15.87 -22.82
C LEU A 141 6.45 17.14 -22.00
N LEU A 142 6.13 18.31 -22.55
CA LEU A 142 6.18 19.57 -21.81
C LEU A 142 5.23 19.54 -20.61
N HIS A 143 3.98 19.14 -20.84
CA HIS A 143 2.97 19.04 -19.78
C HIS A 143 3.38 18.03 -18.70
N TYR A 144 3.92 16.88 -19.10
CA TYR A 144 4.42 15.85 -18.21
C TYR A 144 5.49 16.39 -17.28
N ASN A 145 6.53 17.04 -17.82
CA ASN A 145 7.63 17.60 -17.01
C ASN A 145 7.15 18.67 -16.03
N ILE A 146 6.14 19.46 -16.40
CA ILE A 146 5.53 20.46 -15.52
C ILE A 146 4.79 19.76 -14.38
N LEU A 147 3.95 18.78 -14.70
CA LEU A 147 3.15 18.05 -13.72
C LEU A 147 4.03 17.20 -12.78
N GLU A 148 5.08 16.56 -13.27
CA GLU A 148 6.02 15.80 -12.45
C GLU A 148 6.60 16.64 -11.30
N ARG A 149 6.91 17.91 -11.61
CA ARG A 149 7.53 18.82 -10.65
C ARG A 149 6.51 19.54 -9.78
N PHE A 150 5.41 20.00 -10.37
CA PHE A 150 4.52 20.97 -9.74
C PHE A 150 3.09 20.46 -9.49
N PHE A 151 2.75 19.20 -9.78
CA PHE A 151 1.40 18.70 -9.54
C PHE A 151 1.06 18.65 -8.03
N PRO A 152 -0.17 19.06 -7.63
CA PRO A 152 -1.12 19.82 -8.44
C PRO A 152 -0.60 21.25 -8.68
N ILE A 153 -0.69 21.75 -9.92
CA ILE A 153 -0.12 23.05 -10.29
C ILE A 153 -0.81 24.26 -9.65
N THR A 154 -1.85 24.03 -8.86
CA THR A 154 -2.53 25.03 -8.04
C THR A 154 -2.01 25.07 -6.60
N ASN A 155 -0.97 24.30 -6.27
CA ASN A 155 -0.47 24.21 -4.91
C ASN A 155 0.19 25.53 -4.46
N HIS A 156 0.04 25.87 -3.18
CA HIS A 156 0.52 27.13 -2.60
C HIS A 156 2.04 27.22 -2.48
N ASN A 157 2.75 26.12 -2.74
CA ASN A 157 4.22 26.04 -2.66
C ASN A 157 4.93 26.43 -3.98
N ILE A 158 4.18 26.90 -4.98
CA ILE A 158 4.77 27.45 -6.20
C ILE A 158 5.41 28.81 -5.88
N PRO A 159 6.69 29.05 -6.25
CA PRO A 159 7.30 30.36 -6.08
C PRO A 159 6.44 31.45 -6.71
N SER A 160 6.24 32.56 -6.02
CA SER A 160 5.41 33.68 -6.50
C SER A 160 5.81 34.17 -7.90
N THR A 161 7.12 34.12 -8.21
CA THR A 161 7.69 34.47 -9.52
C THR A 161 7.25 33.56 -10.67
N LEU A 162 6.78 32.34 -10.38
CA LEU A 162 6.27 31.40 -11.39
C LEU A 162 4.75 31.36 -11.45
N LYS A 163 4.06 32.04 -10.52
CA LYS A 163 2.60 31.97 -10.42
C LYS A 163 1.92 32.51 -11.68
N ASP A 164 2.28 33.71 -12.13
CA ASP A 164 1.69 34.33 -13.33
C ASP A 164 1.94 33.50 -14.61
N TYR A 165 3.11 32.84 -14.67
CA TYR A 165 3.43 31.91 -15.75
C TYR A 165 2.49 30.70 -15.75
N PHE A 166 2.28 30.06 -14.60
CA PHE A 166 1.37 28.91 -14.51
C PHE A 166 -0.09 29.31 -14.68
N ASP A 167 -0.52 30.44 -14.14
CA ASP A 167 -1.88 30.99 -14.32
C ASP A 167 -2.16 31.20 -15.83
N SER A 168 -1.21 31.80 -16.55
CA SER A 168 -1.31 31.96 -18.02
C SER A 168 -1.31 30.61 -18.76
N LEU A 169 -0.46 29.67 -18.34
CA LEU A 169 -0.38 28.35 -18.95
C LEU A 169 -1.67 27.55 -18.77
N ILE A 170 -2.30 27.62 -17.59
CA ILE A 170 -3.58 26.99 -17.26
C ILE A 170 -4.70 27.54 -18.13
N ILE A 171 -4.75 28.85 -18.37
CA ILE A 171 -5.76 29.47 -19.23
C ILE A 171 -5.71 28.85 -20.64
N VAL A 172 -4.51 28.61 -21.16
CA VAL A 172 -4.31 28.04 -22.50
C VAL A 172 -4.45 26.51 -22.51
N ASN A 173 -4.10 25.83 -21.42
CA ASN A 173 -4.07 24.37 -21.29
C ASN A 173 -4.78 23.93 -20.00
N PRO A 174 -6.12 24.04 -19.93
CA PRO A 174 -6.87 23.73 -18.72
C PRO A 174 -6.76 22.25 -18.30
N GLU A 175 -6.37 21.35 -19.21
CA GLU A 175 -6.12 19.94 -18.91
C GLU A 175 -5.03 19.72 -17.85
N LEU A 176 -4.12 20.68 -17.64
CA LEU A 176 -3.09 20.61 -16.60
C LEU A 176 -3.64 20.61 -15.16
N LEU A 177 -4.90 21.02 -14.98
CA LEU A 177 -5.60 20.92 -13.69
C LEU A 177 -6.18 19.52 -13.42
N SER A 178 -6.22 18.65 -14.44
CA SER A 178 -6.89 17.35 -14.38
C SER A 178 -5.96 16.24 -13.92
N THR A 179 -6.29 15.61 -12.78
CA THR A 179 -5.64 14.38 -12.31
C THR A 179 -5.72 13.26 -13.34
N THR A 180 -6.86 13.12 -14.03
CA THR A 180 -7.05 12.09 -15.06
C THR A 180 -6.14 12.33 -16.26
N TYR A 181 -5.93 13.58 -16.64
CA TYR A 181 -5.00 13.92 -17.71
C TYR A 181 -3.57 13.54 -17.32
N TYR A 182 -3.11 13.94 -16.14
CA TYR A 182 -1.77 13.59 -15.67
C TYR A 182 -1.55 12.06 -15.60
N TRP A 183 -2.54 11.34 -15.06
CA TRP A 183 -2.55 9.88 -15.04
C TRP A 183 -2.45 9.26 -16.43
N SER A 184 -3.13 9.85 -17.43
CA SER A 184 -3.05 9.38 -18.82
C SER A 184 -1.64 9.56 -19.40
N LEU A 185 -0.94 10.65 -19.05
CA LEU A 185 0.44 10.89 -19.46
C LEU A 185 1.39 9.86 -18.83
N LYS A 186 1.27 9.61 -17.51
CA LYS A 186 2.03 8.55 -16.81
C LYS A 186 1.79 7.17 -17.42
N LYS A 187 0.53 6.82 -17.69
CA LYS A 187 0.20 5.54 -18.35
C LYS A 187 0.75 5.43 -19.77
N LYS A 188 0.85 6.55 -20.49
CA LYS A 188 1.41 6.60 -21.85
C LYS A 188 2.94 6.52 -21.82
N SER A 189 3.59 7.09 -20.80
CA SER A 189 5.04 7.07 -20.68
C SER A 189 5.58 5.69 -20.27
N ILE A 190 4.86 4.87 -19.51
CA ILE A 190 5.39 3.56 -19.07
C ILE A 190 5.59 2.55 -20.21
N THR A 191 6.59 1.66 -20.06
CA THR A 191 6.78 0.48 -20.91
C THR A 191 6.43 -0.79 -20.15
N ARG A 192 5.39 -1.50 -20.61
CA ARG A 192 4.83 -2.67 -19.91
C ARG A 192 5.64 -3.96 -20.14
N ASP A 193 6.32 -4.06 -21.26
CA ASP A 193 7.10 -5.26 -21.64
C ASP A 193 8.54 -5.25 -21.10
N SER A 194 8.81 -4.45 -20.07
CA SER A 194 10.11 -4.41 -19.40
C SER A 194 10.36 -5.68 -18.58
N LEU A 195 11.63 -5.91 -18.20
CA LEU A 195 12.04 -7.00 -17.30
C LEU A 195 11.09 -7.12 -16.10
N PRO A 196 10.28 -8.19 -15.99
CA PRO A 196 9.35 -8.35 -14.88
C PRO A 196 10.13 -8.50 -13.58
N MET A 197 9.61 -7.91 -12.50
CA MET A 197 10.16 -8.10 -11.17
C MET A 197 10.12 -9.59 -10.80
N LYS A 198 11.20 -10.08 -10.20
CA LYS A 198 11.28 -11.40 -9.57
C LYS A 198 11.51 -11.23 -8.09
N TYR A 199 10.90 -12.13 -7.32
CA TYR A 199 11.05 -12.17 -5.88
C TYR A 199 11.06 -13.62 -5.37
N SER A 200 11.72 -13.82 -4.24
CA SER A 200 11.76 -15.07 -3.51
C SER A 200 10.68 -15.08 -2.43
N ILE A 201 10.07 -16.24 -2.17
CA ILE A 201 9.04 -16.41 -1.16
C ILE A 201 9.58 -17.30 -0.04
N TYR A 202 9.55 -16.78 1.18
CA TYR A 202 9.82 -17.51 2.41
C TYR A 202 8.52 -17.65 3.18
N LYS A 203 8.23 -18.85 3.68
CA LYS A 203 7.03 -19.13 4.49
C LYS A 203 7.45 -19.81 5.78
N MET A 204 6.81 -19.40 6.87
CA MET A 204 7.01 -20.02 8.18
C MET A 204 5.65 -20.18 8.87
N PRO A 205 5.24 -21.40 9.26
CA PRO A 205 4.06 -21.57 10.07
C PRO A 205 4.27 -20.92 11.44
N ILE A 206 3.23 -20.31 11.99
CA ILE A 206 3.27 -19.76 13.35
C ILE A 206 2.12 -20.29 14.18
N THR A 207 2.34 -20.38 15.49
CA THR A 207 1.28 -20.74 16.41
C THR A 207 0.39 -19.52 16.69
N LYS A 208 -0.85 -19.79 17.09
CA LYS A 208 -1.79 -18.77 17.53
C LYS A 208 -1.23 -17.93 18.68
N GLU A 209 -0.51 -18.54 19.62
CA GLU A 209 0.12 -17.83 20.74
C GLU A 209 1.17 -16.83 20.26
N LYS A 210 1.99 -17.21 19.27
CA LYS A 210 3.00 -16.34 18.68
C LYS A 210 2.36 -15.20 17.88
N PHE A 211 1.29 -15.47 17.15
CA PHE A 211 0.51 -14.42 16.48
C PHE A 211 -0.06 -13.42 17.48
N ILE A 212 -0.76 -13.90 18.52
CA ILE A 212 -1.33 -13.06 19.58
C ILE A 212 -0.24 -12.24 20.28
N TYR A 213 0.92 -12.84 20.54
CA TYR A 213 2.07 -12.13 21.08
C TYR A 213 2.44 -10.90 20.23
N PHE A 214 2.57 -11.05 18.90
CA PHE A 214 2.90 -9.92 18.03
C PHE A 214 1.80 -8.86 17.98
N ILE A 215 0.52 -9.27 17.97
CA ILE A 215 -0.59 -8.32 18.03
C ILE A 215 -0.57 -7.53 19.35
N ASN A 216 -0.27 -8.18 20.47
CA ASN A 216 -0.13 -7.50 21.76
C ASN A 216 1.06 -6.54 21.77
N ARG A 217 2.19 -6.92 21.14
CA ARG A 217 3.34 -6.01 20.96
C ARG A 217 2.96 -4.78 20.15
N LEU A 218 2.19 -4.93 19.06
CA LEU A 218 1.67 -3.79 18.29
C LEU A 218 0.73 -2.89 19.11
N ASN A 219 -0.15 -3.50 19.93
CA ASN A 219 -1.02 -2.75 20.83
C ASN A 219 -0.22 -1.95 21.85
N ASN A 220 0.81 -2.55 22.46
CA ASN A 220 1.70 -1.89 23.42
C ASN A 220 2.54 -0.79 22.77
N ALA A 221 2.84 -0.92 21.47
CA ALA A 221 3.47 0.12 20.66
C ALA A 221 2.49 1.26 20.28
N ASN A 222 1.28 1.28 20.85
CA ASN A 222 0.22 2.27 20.59
C ASN A 222 -0.20 2.34 19.11
N PHE A 223 -0.01 1.27 18.32
CA PHE A 223 -0.31 1.26 16.88
C PHE A 223 -1.68 1.88 16.54
N TRP A 224 -2.71 1.54 17.33
CA TRP A 224 -4.08 1.99 17.08
C TRP A 224 -4.34 3.47 17.35
N THR A 225 -3.44 4.18 18.04
CA THR A 225 -3.57 5.63 18.30
C THR A 225 -2.60 6.47 17.47
N LEU A 226 -1.61 5.86 16.81
CA LEU A 226 -0.68 6.57 15.93
C LEU A 226 -1.38 7.22 14.72
N PRO A 227 -0.89 8.37 14.22
CA PRO A 227 -1.38 8.92 12.96
C PRO A 227 -1.06 7.96 11.79
N SER A 228 -1.81 8.06 10.69
CA SER A 228 -1.57 7.24 9.49
C SER A 228 -0.21 7.53 8.84
N ARG A 229 0.33 8.73 9.04
CA ARG A 229 1.68 9.12 8.67
C ARG A 229 2.39 9.66 9.89
N MET A 230 3.49 9.01 10.28
CA MET A 230 4.40 9.56 11.27
C MET A 230 5.38 10.47 10.53
N ALA A 231 5.23 11.78 10.72
CA ALA A 231 6.19 12.76 10.23
C ALA A 231 7.23 12.98 11.33
N TYR A 232 8.48 12.62 11.05
CA TYR A 232 9.60 12.97 11.92
C TYR A 232 10.23 14.27 11.45
N GLU A 233 10.97 14.92 12.35
CA GLU A 233 11.84 16.01 11.91
C GLU A 233 12.73 15.47 10.77
N PRO A 234 12.94 16.27 9.71
CA PRO A 234 13.70 15.84 8.56
C PRO A 234 15.16 15.58 8.96
N THR A 235 15.45 14.35 9.36
CA THR A 235 16.81 13.84 9.47
C THR A 235 17.26 13.43 8.07
N PRO A 236 18.52 13.69 7.70
CA PRO A 236 19.12 13.10 6.51
C PRO A 236 18.88 11.58 6.55
N SER A 237 18.28 11.05 5.49
CA SER A 237 18.09 9.62 5.31
C SER A 237 18.07 9.32 3.82
N ASP A 238 18.45 8.11 3.45
CA ASP A 238 18.39 7.63 2.06
C ASP A 238 16.96 7.30 1.60
N GLY A 239 15.94 7.87 2.26
CA GLY A 239 14.54 7.62 1.97
C GLY A 239 14.05 6.28 2.50
N HIS A 240 14.60 5.79 3.62
CA HIS A 240 14.08 4.59 4.28
C HIS A 240 12.68 4.83 4.83
N GLY A 241 11.78 3.89 4.56
CA GLY A 241 10.45 3.92 5.12
C GLY A 241 9.70 2.61 4.94
N TYR A 242 8.72 2.39 5.79
CA TYR A 242 7.84 1.24 5.70
C TYR A 242 6.40 1.64 5.94
N ILE A 243 5.49 0.81 5.44
CA ILE A 243 4.07 0.88 5.74
C ILE A 243 3.72 -0.38 6.52
N LEU A 244 3.21 -0.20 7.73
CA LEU A 244 2.59 -1.26 8.50
C LEU A 244 1.08 -1.15 8.36
N GLU A 245 0.44 -2.25 7.98
CA GLU A 245 -1.01 -2.38 7.90
C GLU A 245 -1.49 -3.49 8.83
N VAL A 246 -2.58 -3.24 9.53
CA VAL A 246 -3.32 -4.26 10.27
C VAL A 246 -4.76 -4.25 9.79
N HIS A 247 -5.15 -5.36 9.19
CA HIS A 247 -6.49 -5.64 8.68
C HIS A 247 -7.19 -6.58 9.65
N ALA A 248 -8.41 -6.26 10.02
CA ALA A 248 -9.29 -7.08 10.86
C ALA A 248 -10.67 -7.20 10.18
N LEU A 249 -11.60 -7.93 10.79
CA LEU A 249 -12.87 -8.30 10.14
C LEU A 249 -13.70 -7.10 9.64
N ASN A 250 -13.65 -5.97 10.33
CA ASN A 250 -14.50 -4.81 10.06
C ASN A 250 -13.72 -3.50 9.94
N GLN A 251 -12.41 -3.55 10.01
CA GLN A 251 -11.56 -2.36 10.09
C GLN A 251 -10.17 -2.65 9.57
N PHE A 252 -9.50 -1.61 9.11
CA PHE A 252 -8.11 -1.63 8.76
C PHE A 252 -7.45 -0.34 9.22
N LYS A 253 -6.20 -0.46 9.69
CA LYS A 253 -5.37 0.70 9.97
C LYS A 253 -4.04 0.52 9.26
N LEU A 254 -3.49 1.64 8.82
CA LEU A 254 -2.11 1.71 8.37
C LEU A 254 -1.36 2.79 9.14
N VAL A 255 -0.05 2.60 9.25
CA VAL A 255 0.90 3.59 9.71
C VAL A 255 2.07 3.57 8.73
N THR A 256 2.32 4.70 8.10
CA THR A 256 3.50 4.96 7.27
C THR A 256 4.56 5.63 8.13
N SER A 257 5.75 5.02 8.17
CA SER A 257 6.94 5.58 8.78
C SER A 257 7.89 5.99 7.65
N SER A 258 8.05 7.29 7.43
CA SER A 258 9.00 7.84 6.44
C SER A 258 10.21 8.41 7.17
N ASN A 259 11.40 8.34 6.56
CA ASN A 259 12.64 8.86 7.14
C ASN A 259 12.84 8.34 8.56
N CYS A 260 12.70 7.03 8.72
CA CYS A 260 12.63 6.39 10.02
C CYS A 260 13.77 6.89 10.91
N PRO A 261 13.50 7.69 11.98
CA PRO A 261 14.51 7.95 12.98
C PRO A 261 14.85 6.60 13.58
N GLU A 262 16.05 6.44 14.11
CA GLU A 262 16.58 5.22 14.71
C GLU A 262 15.52 4.24 15.26
N ILE A 263 15.84 2.94 15.26
CA ILE A 263 15.05 1.81 15.80
C ILE A 263 14.40 2.08 17.19
N SER A 264 14.75 3.15 17.89
CA SER A 264 14.14 3.73 19.09
C SER A 264 12.60 3.65 19.20
N ILE A 265 11.83 3.72 18.11
CA ILE A 265 10.37 3.67 18.16
C ILE A 265 9.88 2.23 18.33
N GLU A 266 9.09 2.01 19.38
CA GLU A 266 8.61 0.67 19.73
C GLU A 266 7.91 -0.02 18.56
N LEU A 267 7.16 0.71 17.73
CA LEU A 267 6.53 0.15 16.53
C LEU A 267 7.55 -0.47 15.56
N THR A 268 8.62 0.26 15.25
CA THR A 268 9.71 -0.21 14.38
C THR A 268 10.38 -1.44 14.96
N LYS A 269 10.63 -1.48 16.28
CA LYS A 269 11.20 -2.66 16.96
C LYS A 269 10.32 -3.89 16.78
N VAL A 270 9.00 -3.73 16.94
CA VAL A 270 8.05 -4.84 16.77
C VAL A 270 8.04 -5.32 15.32
N CYS A 271 8.01 -4.41 14.35
CA CYS A 271 8.10 -4.76 12.93
C CYS A 271 9.40 -5.51 12.59
N GLN A 272 10.54 -5.03 13.10
CA GLN A 272 11.84 -5.68 12.91
C GLN A 272 11.88 -7.05 13.59
N GLU A 273 11.29 -7.21 14.77
CA GLU A 273 11.21 -8.51 15.46
C GLU A 273 10.44 -9.55 14.63
N ILE A 274 9.35 -9.14 13.97
CA ILE A 274 8.57 -10.00 13.06
C ILE A 274 9.42 -10.42 11.85
N ILE A 275 10.12 -9.47 11.23
CA ILE A 275 11.01 -9.74 10.09
C ILE A 275 12.10 -10.73 10.49
N ASN A 276 12.74 -10.53 11.64
CA ASN A 276 13.80 -11.40 12.15
C ASN A 276 13.32 -12.84 12.42
N GLN A 277 12.02 -13.12 12.53
CA GLN A 277 11.54 -14.49 12.67
C GLN A 277 11.67 -15.31 11.38
N ILE A 278 11.63 -14.66 10.21
CA ILE A 278 11.52 -15.33 8.92
C ILE A 278 12.63 -14.95 7.93
N ALA A 279 13.29 -13.81 8.13
CA ALA A 279 14.35 -13.35 7.26
C ALA A 279 15.48 -14.40 7.17
N PRO A 280 15.86 -14.83 5.95
CA PRO A 280 17.01 -15.71 5.79
C PRO A 280 18.27 -14.97 6.29
N LYS A 281 19.17 -15.68 6.98
CA LYS A 281 20.34 -15.08 7.63
C LYS A 281 21.26 -14.33 6.67
N GLU A 282 21.22 -14.71 5.39
CA GLU A 282 22.02 -14.14 4.31
C GLU A 282 21.44 -12.81 3.79
N ARG A 283 20.18 -12.49 4.10
CA ARG A 283 19.54 -11.22 3.73
C ARG A 283 19.45 -10.36 4.99
N ASN A 284 20.32 -9.36 5.09
CA ASN A 284 20.27 -8.37 6.16
C ASN A 284 19.07 -7.42 5.94
N LEU A 285 17.86 -7.84 6.31
CA LEU A 285 16.63 -7.07 6.13
C LEU A 285 16.41 -6.16 7.35
N ILE A 286 16.80 -4.90 7.25
CA ILE A 286 16.64 -3.90 8.30
C ILE A 286 15.67 -2.82 7.82
N LEU A 287 14.66 -2.50 8.64
CA LEU A 287 13.66 -1.48 8.29
C LEU A 287 14.19 -0.05 8.40
N CYS A 288 15.10 0.19 9.33
CA CYS A 288 15.66 1.49 9.63
C CYS A 288 17.13 1.30 10.03
N ASN A 289 18.04 1.68 9.15
CA ASN A 289 19.46 1.75 9.50
C ASN A 289 19.67 3.01 10.36
N SER A 290 20.18 2.82 11.58
CA SER A 290 20.83 3.92 12.31
C SER A 290 22.27 3.94 11.85
N GLU A 291 22.61 4.84 10.93
CA GLU A 291 24.01 5.22 10.71
C GLU A 291 24.52 6.07 11.88
#